data_AF-A0A815RRU7-F1
#
_entry.id   AF-A0A815RRU7-F1
#
_cell.length_a   1.000
_cell.length_b   1.000
_cell.length_c   1.000
_cell.angle_alpha   90.00
_cell.angle_beta   90.00
_cell.angle_gamma   90.00
#
_symmetry.space_group_name_H-M   'P 1'
#
loop_
_entity.id
_entity.type
_entity.pdbx_description
1 polymer ?
#
loop_
_entity_poly.entity_id
_entity_poly.type
_entity_poly.pdbx_seq_one_letter_code
_entity_poly.pdbx_strand_id
1 'polypeptide(L)'
;MMRDRAYVYITLIRQYRLSLLFMDADIIFTADPLPDLFLNEDRDQSEDIIYSTDARNFYNALKDPYEGGPFIPMICGGFFLMRPTEPTIHLLEDLSKTIDIDPNANDQWTTHKLLNSHYNSTSNTFIHDPTRTWLVEPFPTGLERRNTSVRTNSSIKLRLLEQGAYINGHIYGSLHNQYWQEIQKIEKSNPFFQRIMIHANTWAEDKLQLMKRNHLWFLGSDDVCIL
;
A
#
# COMPACT_ATOMS: atom_id res chain seq x y z
N MET A 1 -4.25 -10.08 -16.29
CA MET A 1 -3.75 -10.26 -14.91
C MET A 1 -4.26 -9.18 -13.95
N MET A 2 -3.83 -7.91 -14.07
CA MET A 2 -4.23 -6.84 -13.13
C MET A 2 -5.74 -6.53 -13.08
N ARG A 3 -6.48 -6.81 -14.15
CA ARG A 3 -7.95 -6.68 -14.18
C ARG A 3 -8.65 -7.87 -13.51
N ASP A 4 -8.11 -9.07 -13.69
CA ASP A 4 -8.71 -10.32 -13.19
C ASP A 4 -8.58 -10.45 -11.66
N ARG A 5 -7.50 -9.89 -11.09
CA ARG A 5 -7.23 -9.81 -9.66
C ARG A 5 -8.44 -9.29 -8.86
N ALA A 6 -9.14 -8.26 -9.35
CA ALA A 6 -10.32 -7.71 -8.66
C ALA A 6 -11.45 -8.72 -8.46
N TYR A 7 -11.75 -9.56 -9.46
CA TYR A 7 -12.77 -10.61 -9.32
C TYR A 7 -12.36 -11.72 -8.35
N VAL A 8 -11.06 -12.03 -8.25
CA VAL A 8 -10.53 -12.94 -7.24
C VAL A 8 -10.72 -12.34 -5.84
N TYR A 9 -10.32 -11.07 -5.65
CA TYR A 9 -10.42 -10.39 -4.37
C TYR A 9 -11.87 -10.30 -3.87
N ILE A 10 -12.80 -9.83 -4.70
CA ILE A 10 -14.22 -9.74 -4.30
C ILE A 10 -14.82 -11.13 -4.03
N THR A 11 -14.39 -12.18 -4.74
CA THR A 11 -14.87 -13.55 -4.50
C THR A 11 -14.43 -14.04 -3.12
N LEU A 12 -13.15 -13.89 -2.76
CA LEU A 12 -12.62 -14.28 -1.45
C LEU A 12 -13.26 -13.48 -0.30
N ILE A 13 -13.34 -12.16 -0.45
CA ILE A 13 -13.84 -11.23 0.58
C ILE A 13 -15.36 -11.35 0.75
N ARG A 14 -16.15 -11.38 -0.34
CA ARG A 14 -17.62 -11.32 -0.29
C ARG A 14 -18.29 -12.68 -0.17
N GLN A 15 -17.86 -13.67 -0.97
CA GLN A 15 -18.50 -15.00 -1.01
C GLN A 15 -17.99 -15.91 0.11
N TYR A 16 -16.67 -16.00 0.27
CA TYR A 16 -16.05 -16.89 1.24
C TYR A 16 -15.80 -16.22 2.61
N ARG A 17 -15.97 -14.90 2.71
CA ARG A 17 -15.73 -14.10 3.93
C ARG A 17 -14.34 -14.34 4.54
N LEU A 18 -13.33 -14.47 3.67
CA LEU A 18 -11.93 -14.66 4.05
C LEU A 18 -11.18 -13.32 4.03
N SER A 19 -10.33 -13.08 5.03
CA SER A 19 -9.31 -12.03 4.94
C SER A 19 -8.25 -12.42 3.91
N LEU A 20 -7.77 -11.45 3.13
CA LEU A 20 -6.80 -11.63 2.06
C LEU A 20 -5.52 -10.84 2.38
N LEU A 21 -4.42 -11.54 2.66
CA LEU A 21 -3.07 -10.99 2.56
C LEU A 21 -2.53 -11.26 1.16
N PHE A 22 -2.28 -10.20 0.40
CA PHE A 22 -1.67 -10.28 -0.93
C PHE A 22 -0.19 -9.86 -0.87
N MET A 23 0.65 -10.61 -1.59
CA MET A 23 2.10 -10.41 -1.67
C MET A 23 2.57 -10.70 -3.11
N ASP A 24 3.18 -9.72 -3.79
CA ASP A 24 3.88 -9.94 -5.07
C ASP A 24 5.17 -10.75 -4.83
N ALA A 25 5.59 -11.52 -5.84
CA ALA A 25 6.65 -12.54 -5.71
C ALA A 25 8.08 -11.97 -5.58
N ASP A 26 8.28 -10.67 -5.79
CA ASP A 26 9.55 -9.95 -5.70
C ASP A 26 9.66 -9.09 -4.43
N ILE A 27 8.96 -9.50 -3.37
CA ILE A 27 9.11 -8.96 -2.01
C ILE A 27 10.18 -9.73 -1.25
N ILE A 28 11.00 -8.99 -0.52
CA ILE A 28 12.09 -9.49 0.32
C ILE A 28 11.81 -9.06 1.75
N PHE A 29 11.61 -10.01 2.65
CA PHE A 29 11.40 -9.76 4.08
C PHE A 29 12.72 -9.78 4.84
N THR A 30 12.93 -8.77 5.69
CA THR A 30 14.07 -8.67 6.61
C THR A 30 13.64 -8.86 8.07
N ALA A 31 12.34 -8.87 8.36
CA ALA A 31 11.73 -9.18 9.64
C ALA A 31 10.28 -9.68 9.44
N ASP A 32 9.63 -10.12 10.51
CA ASP A 32 8.24 -10.59 10.49
C ASP A 32 7.24 -9.42 10.37
N PRO A 33 6.37 -9.36 9.33
CA PRO A 33 5.36 -8.31 9.19
C PRO A 33 4.08 -8.55 10.01
N LEU A 34 3.87 -9.75 10.56
CA LEU A 34 2.61 -10.10 11.22
C LEU A 34 2.29 -9.22 12.45
N PRO A 35 3.25 -8.86 13.33
CA PRO A 35 2.99 -7.97 14.46
C PRO A 35 2.42 -6.60 14.05
N ASP A 36 2.89 -6.05 12.93
CA ASP A 36 2.37 -4.80 12.39
C ASP A 36 1.00 -5.00 11.74
N LEU A 37 0.77 -6.08 10.98
CA LEU A 37 -0.51 -6.33 10.31
C LEU A 37 -1.67 -6.52 11.31
N PHE A 38 -1.40 -7.09 12.49
CA PHE A 38 -2.40 -7.42 13.49
C PHE A 38 -2.40 -6.51 14.75
N LEU A 39 -1.56 -5.47 14.77
CA LEU A 39 -1.33 -4.51 15.87
C LEU A 39 -2.59 -3.99 16.60
N ASN A 40 -3.70 -3.80 15.89
CA ASN A 40 -4.94 -3.22 16.41
C ASN A 40 -6.07 -4.24 16.63
N GLU A 41 -5.86 -5.54 16.38
CA GLU A 41 -6.90 -6.57 16.61
C GLU A 41 -7.18 -6.76 18.12
N ASP A 42 -6.15 -6.79 18.96
CA ASP A 42 -6.27 -6.83 20.43
C ASP A 42 -6.93 -5.58 21.07
N ARG A 43 -7.34 -4.60 20.25
CA ARG A 43 -7.89 -3.30 20.68
C ARG A 43 -9.32 -3.06 20.19
N ASP A 44 -9.98 -4.06 19.61
CA ASP A 44 -11.27 -3.94 18.91
C ASP A 44 -11.27 -2.86 17.80
N GLN A 45 -10.10 -2.50 17.27
CA GLN A 45 -9.90 -1.47 16.25
C GLN A 45 -9.35 -2.04 14.94
N SER A 46 -9.82 -3.23 14.55
CA SER A 46 -9.47 -3.82 13.27
C SER A 46 -9.75 -2.87 12.11
N GLU A 47 -8.75 -2.70 11.25
CA GLU A 47 -8.83 -1.94 10.02
C GLU A 47 -9.54 -2.77 8.94
N ASP A 48 -10.23 -2.11 8.01
CA ASP A 48 -10.83 -2.78 6.86
C ASP A 48 -9.74 -3.20 5.88
N ILE A 49 -8.73 -2.34 5.72
CA ILE A 49 -7.61 -2.51 4.77
C ILE A 49 -6.30 -1.97 5.36
N ILE A 50 -5.20 -2.65 5.09
CA ILE A 50 -3.83 -2.19 5.38
C ILE A 50 -3.02 -2.24 4.07
N TYR A 51 -2.37 -1.13 3.72
CA TYR A 51 -1.56 -1.02 2.49
C TYR A 51 -0.11 -0.62 2.78
N SER A 52 0.82 -1.21 2.03
CA SER A 52 2.13 -0.60 1.77
C SER A 52 2.02 0.55 0.77
N THR A 53 3.06 1.37 0.66
CA THR A 53 3.00 2.66 -0.06
C THR A 53 3.78 2.57 -1.39
N ASP A 54 3.22 3.08 -2.48
CA ASP A 54 3.92 3.20 -3.78
C ASP A 54 4.65 4.55 -3.87
N ALA A 55 5.11 5.02 -2.72
CA ALA A 55 5.57 6.37 -2.55
C ALA A 55 6.85 6.57 -3.38
N ARG A 56 6.86 7.63 -4.20
CA ARG A 56 7.97 7.93 -5.13
C ARG A 56 9.10 8.70 -4.46
N ASN A 57 8.80 9.38 -3.36
CA ASN A 57 9.72 10.03 -2.44
C ASN A 57 9.21 9.75 -1.00
N PHE A 58 10.03 10.01 0.02
CA PHE A 58 9.59 9.97 1.42
C PHE A 58 8.48 10.97 1.72
N TYR A 59 7.50 10.60 2.57
CA TYR A 59 6.43 11.51 2.99
C TYR A 59 6.94 12.83 3.59
N ASN A 60 8.04 12.80 4.35
CA ASN A 60 8.66 14.00 4.91
C ASN A 60 9.45 14.85 3.88
N ALA A 61 9.72 14.31 2.69
CA ALA A 61 10.42 14.96 1.58
C ALA A 61 9.46 15.37 0.45
N LEU A 62 8.27 14.78 0.41
CA LEU A 62 7.14 15.33 -0.31
C LEU A 62 6.76 16.65 0.38
N LYS A 63 6.87 17.77 -0.33
CA LYS A 63 5.85 18.82 -0.15
C LYS A 63 4.51 18.13 -0.38
N ASP A 64 3.58 18.20 0.56
CA ASP A 64 2.24 17.65 0.37
C ASP A 64 1.69 18.21 -0.96
N PRO A 65 1.52 17.40 -2.02
CA PRO A 65 1.02 17.92 -3.29
C PRO A 65 -0.43 18.42 -3.19
N TYR A 66 -1.06 18.19 -2.03
CA TYR A 66 -2.45 18.43 -1.69
C TYR A 66 -2.58 19.33 -0.45
N GLU A 67 -1.67 20.32 -0.29
CA GLU A 67 -1.90 21.50 0.56
C GLU A 67 -3.26 22.16 0.22
N GLY A 68 -4.34 21.67 0.85
CA GLY A 68 -5.71 22.08 0.56
C GLY A 68 -6.77 20.97 0.39
N GLY A 69 -6.46 19.66 0.45
CA GLY A 69 -7.49 18.61 0.31
C GLY A 69 -7.13 17.25 0.93
N PRO A 70 -8.11 16.48 1.43
CA PRO A 70 -7.84 15.19 2.06
C PRO A 70 -7.47 14.12 1.03
N PHE A 71 -6.26 13.58 1.14
CA PHE A 71 -5.70 12.67 0.14
C PHE A 71 -5.05 11.44 0.78
N ILE A 72 -5.54 10.25 0.40
CA ILE A 72 -4.82 9.01 0.64
C ILE A 72 -3.64 8.97 -0.34
N PRO A 73 -2.38 8.89 0.14
CA PRO A 73 -1.21 8.82 -0.73
C PRO A 73 -1.21 7.58 -1.63
N MET A 74 -0.32 7.55 -2.62
CA MET A 74 -0.18 6.41 -3.51
C MET A 74 0.09 5.11 -2.74
N ILE A 75 -0.81 4.15 -2.90
CA ILE A 75 -0.71 2.79 -2.33
C ILE A 75 -0.01 1.84 -3.30
N CYS A 76 0.71 0.84 -2.76
CA CYS A 76 1.36 -0.19 -3.55
C CYS A 76 0.50 -1.46 -3.62
N GLY A 77 0.26 -1.96 -4.83
CA GLY A 77 -0.50 -3.18 -5.06
C GLY A 77 0.22 -4.46 -4.69
N GLY A 78 1.51 -4.40 -4.35
CA GLY A 78 2.33 -5.58 -4.08
C GLY A 78 2.22 -6.15 -2.68
N PHE A 79 1.89 -5.36 -1.65
CA PHE A 79 1.74 -5.86 -0.28
C PHE A 79 0.58 -5.16 0.43
N PHE A 80 -0.47 -5.92 0.73
CA PHE A 80 -1.66 -5.41 1.41
C PHE A 80 -2.49 -6.51 2.09
N LEU A 81 -3.25 -6.13 3.11
CA LEU A 81 -4.24 -6.96 3.80
C LEU A 81 -5.63 -6.33 3.64
N MET A 82 -6.62 -7.13 3.23
CA MET A 82 -8.05 -6.76 3.19
C MET A 82 -8.86 -7.68 4.11
N ARG A 83 -9.75 -7.11 4.93
CA ARG A 83 -10.67 -7.86 5.80
C ARG A 83 -12.08 -7.91 5.18
N PRO A 84 -12.90 -8.96 5.45
CA PRO A 84 -14.21 -9.21 4.81
C PRO A 84 -15.36 -8.36 5.36
N THR A 85 -15.12 -7.04 5.47
CA THR A 85 -16.08 -6.05 5.98
C THR A 85 -16.88 -5.39 4.86
N GLU A 86 -18.05 -4.85 5.19
CA GLU A 86 -18.92 -4.20 4.19
C GLU A 86 -18.27 -2.99 3.48
N PRO A 87 -17.45 -2.12 4.12
CA PRO A 87 -16.67 -1.11 3.41
C PRO A 87 -15.70 -1.70 2.37
N THR A 88 -14.98 -2.77 2.69
CA THR A 88 -14.09 -3.47 1.74
C THR A 88 -14.88 -4.09 0.59
N ILE A 89 -16.04 -4.70 0.87
CA ILE A 89 -16.90 -5.28 -0.15
C ILE A 89 -17.40 -4.22 -1.13
N HIS A 90 -17.91 -3.09 -0.64
CA HIS A 90 -18.33 -1.98 -1.50
C HIS A 90 -17.17 -1.39 -2.34
N LEU A 91 -15.97 -1.28 -1.77
CA LEU A 91 -14.77 -0.87 -2.52
C LEU A 91 -14.48 -1.81 -3.68
N LEU A 92 -14.51 -3.12 -3.44
CA LEU A 92 -14.22 -4.14 -4.45
C LEU A 92 -15.34 -4.28 -5.48
N GLU A 93 -16.59 -4.01 -5.12
CA GLU A 93 -17.71 -3.89 -6.07
C GLU A 93 -17.55 -2.69 -6.98
N ASP A 94 -17.20 -1.52 -6.43
CA ASP A 94 -16.93 -0.32 -7.23
C ASP A 94 -15.70 -0.52 -8.13
N LEU A 95 -14.65 -1.21 -7.64
CA LEU A 95 -13.48 -1.58 -8.42
C LEU A 95 -13.86 -2.50 -9.59
N SER A 96 -14.66 -3.53 -9.35
CA SER A 96 -15.10 -4.48 -10.38
C SER A 96 -15.93 -3.77 -11.46
N LYS A 97 -16.93 -2.97 -11.05
CA LYS A 97 -17.74 -2.15 -11.98
C LYS A 97 -16.89 -1.17 -12.79
N THR A 98 -15.90 -0.54 -12.16
CA THR A 98 -15.01 0.40 -12.86
C THR A 98 -14.10 -0.34 -13.85
N ILE A 99 -13.63 -1.55 -13.51
CA ILE A 99 -12.89 -2.41 -14.43
C ILE A 99 -13.76 -2.84 -15.60
N ASP A 100 -15.01 -3.25 -15.38
CA ASP A 100 -15.95 -3.62 -16.46
C ASP A 100 -16.16 -2.48 -17.49
N ILE A 101 -16.14 -1.22 -17.05
CA ILE A 101 -16.52 -0.05 -17.86
C ILE A 101 -15.31 0.70 -18.44
N ASP A 102 -14.25 0.94 -17.66
CA ASP A 102 -13.05 1.63 -18.11
C ASP A 102 -11.98 0.61 -18.58
N PRO A 103 -11.60 0.58 -19.87
CA PRO A 103 -10.56 -0.33 -20.37
C PRO A 103 -9.17 -0.01 -19.79
N ASN A 104 -8.94 1.19 -19.25
CA ASN A 104 -7.67 1.59 -18.64
C ASN A 104 -7.60 1.26 -17.13
N ALA A 105 -8.72 0.86 -16.52
CA ALA A 105 -8.77 0.51 -15.11
C ALA A 105 -8.01 -0.79 -14.81
N ASN A 106 -7.40 -0.82 -13.62
CA ASN A 106 -6.61 -1.92 -13.07
C ASN A 106 -6.71 -1.90 -11.54
N ASP A 107 -6.35 -2.99 -10.87
CA ASP A 107 -6.47 -3.14 -9.41
C ASP A 107 -5.79 -2.02 -8.61
N GLN A 108 -4.48 -1.77 -8.76
CA GLN A 108 -3.77 -0.79 -7.93
C GLN A 108 -4.25 0.66 -8.16
N TRP A 109 -4.18 1.16 -9.40
CA TRP A 109 -4.43 2.58 -9.69
C TRP A 109 -5.92 2.94 -9.58
N THR A 110 -6.84 2.01 -9.86
CA THR A 110 -8.27 2.25 -9.66
C THR A 110 -8.64 2.15 -8.17
N THR A 111 -8.07 1.23 -7.40
CA THR A 111 -8.28 1.19 -5.94
C THR A 111 -7.81 2.49 -5.28
N HIS A 112 -6.63 3.00 -5.63
CA HIS A 112 -6.14 4.29 -5.10
C HIS A 112 -7.12 5.45 -5.36
N LYS A 113 -7.68 5.54 -6.58
CA LYS A 113 -8.73 6.53 -6.89
C LYS A 113 -9.97 6.28 -6.04
N LEU A 114 -10.47 5.05 -5.97
CA LEU A 114 -11.69 4.68 -5.23
C LEU A 114 -11.56 4.79 -3.70
N LEU A 115 -10.36 4.91 -3.15
CA LEU A 115 -10.14 5.29 -1.75
C LEU A 115 -10.32 6.82 -1.53
N ASN A 116 -10.20 7.63 -2.58
CA ASN A 116 -10.31 9.09 -2.54
C ASN A 116 -11.60 9.64 -3.17
N SER A 117 -12.44 8.79 -3.77
CA SER A 117 -13.52 9.20 -4.66
C SER A 117 -14.54 8.09 -4.92
N HIS A 118 -15.70 8.46 -5.45
CA HIS A 118 -16.64 7.53 -6.09
C HIS A 118 -16.53 7.60 -7.62
N TYR A 119 -16.72 6.47 -8.29
CA TYR A 119 -16.76 6.41 -9.76
C TYR A 119 -18.17 6.65 -10.29
N ASN A 120 -18.33 7.66 -11.15
CA ASN A 120 -19.55 7.95 -11.89
C ASN A 120 -19.48 7.32 -13.29
N SER A 121 -20.22 6.23 -13.49
CA SER A 121 -20.27 5.50 -14.76
C SER A 121 -20.92 6.29 -15.90
N THR A 122 -21.82 7.23 -15.61
CA THR A 122 -22.50 8.05 -16.64
C THR A 122 -21.55 9.04 -17.31
N SER A 123 -20.63 9.62 -16.54
CA SER A 123 -19.61 10.56 -17.05
C SER A 123 -18.23 9.92 -17.26
N ASN A 124 -18.03 8.66 -16.84
CA ASN A 124 -16.74 7.99 -16.77
C ASN A 124 -15.68 8.82 -15.99
N THR A 125 -16.07 9.35 -14.83
CA THR A 125 -15.20 10.20 -14.00
C THR A 125 -15.22 9.81 -12.53
N PHE A 126 -14.13 10.12 -11.83
CA PHE A 126 -14.02 10.00 -10.39
C PHE A 126 -14.43 11.32 -9.73
N ILE A 127 -15.37 11.26 -8.79
CA ILE A 127 -15.85 12.41 -8.01
C ILE A 127 -15.24 12.30 -6.61
N HIS A 128 -14.39 13.25 -6.24
CA HIS A 128 -13.71 13.26 -4.94
C HIS A 128 -14.72 13.20 -3.79
N ASP A 129 -14.45 12.31 -2.82
CA ASP A 129 -15.28 12.14 -1.64
C ASP A 129 -14.39 12.07 -0.38
N PRO A 130 -14.44 13.10 0.48
CA PRO A 130 -13.63 13.20 1.69
C PRO A 130 -14.16 12.33 2.85
N THR A 131 -15.21 11.54 2.64
CA THR A 131 -15.77 10.59 3.62
C THR A 131 -15.41 9.13 3.31
N ARG A 132 -14.90 8.85 2.10
CA ARG A 132 -14.71 7.50 1.57
C ARG A 132 -13.78 6.60 2.40
N THR A 133 -12.65 7.12 2.87
CA THR A 133 -11.60 6.33 3.55
C THR A 133 -11.05 7.05 4.77
N TRP A 134 -11.24 6.47 5.95
CA TRP A 134 -10.69 6.92 7.22
C TRP A 134 -9.29 6.37 7.49
N LEU A 135 -8.31 7.25 7.66
CA LEU A 135 -6.95 6.84 8.04
C LEU A 135 -6.85 6.51 9.54
N VAL A 136 -6.38 5.29 9.81
CA VAL A 136 -6.17 4.69 11.14
C VAL A 136 -4.70 4.79 11.55
N GLU A 137 -4.47 4.99 12.85
CA GLU A 137 -3.13 5.07 13.45
C GLU A 137 -2.51 3.67 13.69
N PRO A 138 -1.17 3.55 13.78
CA PRO A 138 -0.17 4.61 13.62
C PRO A 138 -0.04 5.13 12.19
N PHE A 139 0.29 6.42 12.05
CA PHE A 139 0.58 7.01 10.74
C PHE A 139 2.06 6.86 10.37
N PRO A 140 2.38 6.65 9.08
CA PRO A 140 3.76 6.74 8.60
C PRO A 140 4.41 8.09 8.90
N THR A 141 5.71 8.07 9.13
CA THR A 141 6.54 9.24 9.42
C THR A 141 6.39 10.30 8.33
N GLY A 142 5.93 11.50 8.72
CA GLY A 142 5.69 12.62 7.81
C GLY A 142 4.24 12.74 7.31
N LEU A 143 3.36 11.79 7.60
CA LEU A 143 1.92 11.92 7.34
C LEU A 143 1.20 12.43 8.59
N GLU A 144 0.44 13.52 8.45
CA GLU A 144 -0.35 14.10 9.55
C GLU A 144 -1.85 14.02 9.29
N ARG A 145 -2.64 13.88 10.37
CA ARG A 145 -4.11 13.82 10.33
C ARG A 145 -4.79 15.05 9.69
N ARG A 146 -4.08 16.19 9.59
CA ARG A 146 -4.64 17.51 9.27
C ARG A 146 -5.30 17.57 7.87
N ASN A 147 -4.86 16.73 6.94
CA ASN A 147 -5.42 16.57 5.59
C ASN A 147 -6.03 15.16 5.42
N THR A 148 -6.86 14.70 6.36
CA THR A 148 -7.51 13.39 6.29
C THR A 148 -9.03 13.49 6.39
N SER A 149 -9.69 12.47 5.86
CA SER A 149 -11.15 12.34 5.71
C SER A 149 -12.00 12.61 6.96
N VAL A 150 -13.27 12.97 6.75
CA VAL A 150 -14.29 12.93 7.80
C VAL A 150 -14.69 11.47 8.07
N ARG A 151 -14.46 10.99 9.30
CA ARG A 151 -14.89 9.65 9.73
C ARG A 151 -16.41 9.53 9.70
N THR A 152 -16.91 8.55 8.96
CA THR A 152 -18.31 8.09 8.99
C THR A 152 -18.38 6.61 9.34
N ASN A 153 -19.59 6.09 9.58
CA ASN A 153 -19.78 4.65 9.83
C ASN A 153 -19.59 3.78 8.57
N SER A 154 -19.56 4.39 7.38
CA SER A 154 -19.34 3.74 6.09
C SER A 154 -17.94 3.97 5.50
N SER A 155 -17.11 4.77 6.18
CA SER A 155 -15.72 5.04 5.76
C SER A 155 -14.88 3.77 5.86
N ILE A 156 -14.11 3.47 4.81
CA ILE A 156 -13.12 2.39 4.80
C ILE A 156 -12.02 2.75 5.80
N LYS A 157 -11.84 1.96 6.86
CA LYS A 157 -10.71 2.09 7.79
C LYS A 157 -9.44 1.60 7.11
N LEU A 158 -8.60 2.53 6.65
CA LEU A 158 -7.32 2.24 6.03
C LEU A 158 -6.17 2.54 7.00
N ARG A 159 -5.25 1.60 7.18
CA ARG A 159 -3.91 1.91 7.71
C ARG A 159 -2.87 1.83 6.61
N LEU A 160 -1.92 2.77 6.66
CA LEU A 160 -0.75 2.79 5.81
C LEU A 160 0.45 2.32 6.62
N LEU A 161 1.22 1.41 6.05
CA LEU A 161 2.44 0.88 6.67
C LEU A 161 3.57 1.92 6.59
N GLU A 162 4.44 1.93 7.60
CA GLU A 162 5.57 2.87 7.67
C GLU A 162 6.47 2.70 6.44
N GLN A 163 6.63 3.78 5.67
CA GLN A 163 7.36 3.80 4.40
C GLN A 163 8.85 3.46 4.57
N GLY A 164 9.45 3.83 5.70
CA GLY A 164 10.83 3.43 6.02
C GLY A 164 10.97 1.92 6.28
N ALA A 165 9.89 1.25 6.69
CA ALA A 165 9.88 -0.16 7.07
C ALA A 165 9.37 -1.09 5.94
N TYR A 166 8.43 -0.61 5.11
CA TYR A 166 7.78 -1.33 4.01
C TYR A 166 8.05 -0.59 2.69
N ILE A 167 9.21 -0.87 2.09
CA ILE A 167 9.86 0.04 1.16
C ILE A 167 9.59 -0.38 -0.28
N ASN A 168 9.28 0.60 -1.14
CA ASN A 168 9.21 0.43 -2.59
C ASN A 168 10.61 0.47 -3.21
N GLY A 169 10.91 -0.45 -4.14
CA GLY A 169 12.21 -0.62 -4.78
C GLY A 169 12.73 0.64 -5.48
N HIS A 170 11.85 1.53 -5.95
CA HIS A 170 12.26 2.84 -6.48
C HIS A 170 13.00 3.70 -5.44
N ILE A 171 12.52 3.73 -4.20
CA ILE A 171 13.18 4.46 -3.10
C ILE A 171 14.49 3.78 -2.71
N TYR A 172 14.45 2.46 -2.55
CA TYR A 172 15.62 1.69 -2.13
C TYR A 172 16.75 1.71 -3.17
N GLY A 173 16.39 1.84 -4.45
CA GLY A 173 17.29 1.94 -5.59
C GLY A 173 17.69 3.36 -5.95
N SER A 174 16.79 4.08 -6.64
CA SER A 174 17.08 5.39 -7.23
C SER A 174 17.32 6.49 -6.19
N LEU A 175 16.74 6.35 -4.99
CA LEU A 175 16.88 7.32 -3.89
C LEU A 175 17.71 6.76 -2.71
N HIS A 176 18.54 5.73 -2.95
CA HIS A 176 19.28 4.98 -1.93
C HIS A 176 19.99 5.86 -0.86
N ASN A 177 20.69 6.92 -1.28
CA ASN A 177 21.40 7.81 -0.35
C ASN A 177 20.43 8.61 0.53
N GLN A 178 19.30 9.07 -0.01
CA GLN A 178 18.25 9.73 0.75
C GLN A 178 17.57 8.74 1.69
N TYR A 179 17.30 7.52 1.21
CA TYR A 179 16.77 6.43 2.03
C TYR A 179 17.63 6.19 3.28
N TRP A 180 18.94 5.99 3.15
CA TRP A 180 19.80 5.81 4.32
C TRP A 180 19.84 7.02 5.25
N GLN A 181 19.78 8.25 4.72
CA GLN A 181 19.74 9.46 5.54
C GLN A 181 18.43 9.57 6.35
N GLU A 182 17.28 9.20 5.78
CA GLU A 182 16.00 9.19 6.51
C GLU A 182 15.93 8.03 7.52
N ILE A 183 16.33 6.81 7.13
CA ILE A 183 16.39 5.66 8.04
C ILE A 183 17.29 5.95 9.26
N GLN A 184 18.46 6.54 9.06
CA GLN A 184 19.35 6.92 10.16
C GLN A 184 18.74 7.98 11.10
N LYS A 185 17.75 8.76 10.67
CA LYS A 185 17.00 9.68 11.56
C LYS A 185 15.93 8.91 12.33
N ILE A 186 15.20 8.00 11.65
CA ILE A 186 14.14 7.18 12.26
C ILE A 186 14.72 6.22 13.30
N GLU A 187 15.82 5.51 12.99
CA GLU A 187 16.52 4.62 13.94
C GLU A 187 17.06 5.37 15.17
N LYS A 188 17.40 6.67 15.03
CA LYS A 188 17.83 7.52 16.15
C LYS A 188 16.67 8.03 17.01
N SER A 189 15.48 8.26 16.43
CA SER A 189 14.30 8.73 17.16
C SER A 189 13.44 7.60 17.72
N ASN A 190 13.49 6.42 17.10
CA ASN A 190 12.77 5.22 17.49
C ASN A 190 13.72 4.00 17.51
N PRO A 191 14.27 3.61 18.68
CA PRO A 191 15.18 2.47 18.81
C PRO A 191 14.48 1.11 18.60
N PHE A 192 13.15 1.07 18.49
CA PHE A 192 12.36 -0.12 18.16
C PHE A 192 11.99 -0.19 16.67
N PHE A 193 12.39 0.79 15.87
CA PHE A 193 12.15 0.76 14.43
C PHE A 193 12.87 -0.43 13.79
N GLN A 194 12.14 -1.19 12.97
CA GLN A 194 12.68 -2.29 12.18
C GLN A 194 12.34 -2.10 10.71
N ARG A 195 13.30 -2.47 9.85
CA ARG A 195 13.05 -2.60 8.41
C ARG A 195 12.41 -3.97 8.20
N ILE A 196 11.20 -4.00 7.64
CA ILE A 196 10.40 -5.22 7.54
C ILE A 196 10.47 -5.83 6.15
N MET A 197 10.26 -5.03 5.09
CA MET A 197 10.32 -5.52 3.71
C MET A 197 10.84 -4.51 2.69
N ILE A 198 11.35 -5.04 1.58
CA ILE A 198 11.61 -4.33 0.34
C ILE A 198 10.80 -5.02 -0.76
N HIS A 199 9.85 -4.31 -1.36
CA HIS A 199 9.16 -4.75 -2.57
C HIS A 199 9.96 -4.25 -3.77
N ALA A 200 10.59 -5.14 -4.55
CA ALA A 200 11.52 -4.77 -5.62
C ALA A 200 10.85 -4.17 -6.88
N ASN A 201 9.67 -3.58 -6.75
CA ASN A 201 9.04 -2.80 -7.79
C ASN A 201 9.81 -1.50 -8.06
N THR A 202 10.25 -1.31 -9.30
CA THR A 202 10.89 -0.10 -9.79
C THR A 202 10.69 -0.01 -11.31
N TRP A 203 10.54 1.22 -11.80
CA TRP A 203 10.48 1.56 -13.23
C TRP A 203 11.76 2.29 -13.70
N ALA A 204 12.67 2.62 -12.78
CA ALA A 204 13.84 3.44 -13.03
C ALA A 204 15.11 2.63 -13.32
N GLU A 205 15.12 1.34 -12.95
CA GLU A 205 16.21 0.40 -13.22
C GLU A 205 15.68 -1.03 -13.31
N ASP A 206 16.50 -1.94 -13.83
CA ASP A 206 16.18 -3.36 -13.88
C ASP A 206 16.15 -3.98 -12.46
N LYS A 207 15.12 -4.78 -12.18
CA LYS A 207 14.88 -5.37 -10.85
C LYS A 207 16.03 -6.28 -10.41
N LEU A 208 16.60 -7.08 -11.33
CA LEU A 208 17.71 -7.98 -11.03
C LEU A 208 18.99 -7.19 -10.75
N GLN A 209 19.24 -6.07 -11.44
CA GLN A 209 20.35 -5.17 -11.12
C GLN A 209 20.18 -4.48 -9.75
N LEU A 210 18.96 -4.03 -9.41
CA LEU A 210 18.64 -3.50 -8.08
C LEU A 210 18.97 -4.53 -6.99
N MET A 211 18.50 -5.78 -7.13
CA MET A 211 18.75 -6.85 -6.17
C MET A 211 20.24 -7.17 -6.02
N LYS A 212 20.96 -7.31 -7.15
CA LYS A 212 22.40 -7.61 -7.17
C LYS A 212 23.25 -6.50 -6.54
N ARG A 213 23.03 -5.23 -6.92
CA ARG A 213 23.80 -4.08 -6.40
C ARG A 213 23.70 -3.93 -4.89
N ASN A 214 22.55 -4.26 -4.33
CA ASN A 214 22.28 -4.09 -2.90
C ASN A 214 22.40 -5.40 -2.09
N HIS A 215 22.93 -6.47 -2.69
CA HIS A 215 23.11 -7.77 -2.03
C HIS A 215 21.83 -8.35 -1.39
N LEU A 216 20.67 -8.10 -2.01
CA LEU A 216 19.37 -8.52 -1.45
C LEU A 216 19.03 -10.01 -1.72
N TRP A 217 19.85 -10.71 -2.50
CA TRP A 217 19.62 -12.08 -3.02
C TRP A 217 20.92 -12.87 -3.17
N PHE A 218 21.00 -14.09 -2.58
CA PHE A 218 22.05 -15.13 -2.67
C PHE A 218 21.54 -16.42 -1.98
N LEU A 219 22.03 -17.67 -2.16
CA LEU A 219 23.07 -18.30 -3.01
C LEU A 219 22.82 -19.83 -3.08
N GLY A 220 23.54 -20.54 -3.96
CA GLY A 220 23.69 -22.02 -3.95
C GLY A 220 25.04 -22.43 -4.58
N SER A 221 25.63 -23.58 -4.19
CA SER A 221 27.02 -23.96 -4.56
C SER A 221 27.17 -24.82 -5.83
N ASP A 222 26.09 -25.04 -6.56
CA ASP A 222 26.08 -25.35 -8.00
C ASP A 222 25.44 -24.16 -8.76
N ASP A 223 25.60 -22.95 -8.20
CA ASP A 223 25.16 -21.62 -8.67
C ASP A 223 23.68 -21.44 -9.06
N VAL A 224 22.81 -22.41 -8.73
CA VAL A 224 21.35 -22.28 -8.88
C VAL A 224 20.71 -21.58 -7.68
N CYS A 225 20.54 -20.26 -7.82
CA CYS A 225 19.24 -19.63 -7.59
C CYS A 225 18.83 -18.96 -8.91
N ILE A 226 17.56 -19.08 -9.32
CA ILE A 226 17.08 -18.64 -10.63
C ILE A 226 15.92 -17.66 -10.42
N LEU A 227 16.07 -16.48 -11.03
CA LEU A 227 15.63 -15.15 -10.53
C LEU A 227 16.47 -14.70 -9.31
#